data_AF-A0A0P7AWE1-F1
#
_entry.id   AF-A0A0P7AWE1-F1
#
_cell.length_a   1.000
_cell.length_b   1.000
_cell.length_c   1.000
_cell.angle_alpha   90.00
_cell.angle_beta   90.00
_cell.angle_gamma   90.00
#
_symmetry.space_group_name_H-M   'P 1'
#
loop_
_entity.id
_entity.type
_entity.pdbx_description
1 polymer ?
#
loop_
_entity_poly.entity_id
_entity_poly.type
_entity_poly.pdbx_seq_one_letter_code
_entity_poly.pdbx_strand_id
1 'polypeptide(L)'
;MGHYEDALQLIPILCIGFSVGLLFVLILKGTKLAEVLFKLLLGLTALSGVYGTFLHLNANYEFEQEMRPTETTWNLFIESLSGALPALAPCSMLVLALLGYSYLLLLKQKK
;
A
#
# COMPACT_ATOMS: atom_id res chain seq x y z
N MET A 1 15.21 -3.16 19.82
CA MET A 1 14.77 -3.04 18.41
C MET A 1 13.85 -4.21 18.16
N GLY A 2 12.57 -4.00 18.47
CA GLY A 2 11.60 -5.08 18.70
C GLY A 2 10.89 -5.51 17.43
N HIS A 3 10.36 -6.73 17.43
CA HIS A 3 9.56 -7.38 16.37
C HIS A 3 8.27 -6.64 15.92
N TYR A 4 8.14 -5.32 16.17
CA TYR A 4 6.99 -4.51 15.77
C TYR A 4 6.96 -4.24 14.26
N GLU A 5 8.12 -4.12 13.62
CA GLU A 5 8.22 -3.93 12.16
C GLU A 5 7.62 -5.12 11.39
N ASP A 6 7.86 -6.35 11.84
CA ASP A 6 7.27 -7.56 11.25
C ASP A 6 5.75 -7.62 11.40
N ALA A 7 5.21 -7.21 12.56
CA ALA A 7 3.77 -7.24 12.80
C ALA A 7 3.02 -6.25 11.90
N LEU A 8 3.59 -5.08 11.64
CA LEU A 8 3.00 -4.08 10.73
C LEU A 8 3.10 -4.51 9.27
N GLN A 9 4.12 -5.29 8.87
CA GLN A 9 4.22 -5.88 7.53
C GLN A 9 3.14 -6.92 7.24
N LEU A 10 2.52 -7.50 8.26
CA LEU A 10 1.42 -8.46 8.05
C LEU A 10 0.16 -7.77 7.48
N ILE A 11 -0.08 -6.51 7.83
CA ILE A 11 -1.23 -5.73 7.35
C ILE A 11 -1.26 -5.64 5.82
N PRO A 12 -0.21 -5.15 5.12
CA PRO A 12 -0.19 -5.09 3.66
C PRO A 12 -0.35 -6.47 3.02
N ILE A 13 0.28 -7.51 3.58
CA ILE A 13 0.20 -8.88 3.06
C ILE A 13 -1.24 -9.40 3.11
N LEU A 14 -1.92 -9.23 4.25
CA LEU A 14 -3.31 -9.64 4.41
C LEU A 14 -4.23 -8.85 3.49
N CYS A 15 -4.06 -7.53 3.39
CA CYS A 15 -4.83 -6.70 2.46
C CYS A 15 -4.70 -7.17 1.01
N ILE A 16 -3.48 -7.46 0.56
CA ILE A 16 -3.24 -7.99 -0.80
C ILE A 16 -3.88 -9.36 -0.96
N GLY A 17 -3.63 -10.30 -0.04
CA GLY A 17 -4.16 -11.66 -0.11
C GLY A 17 -5.68 -11.70 -0.17
N PHE A 18 -6.36 -10.95 0.70
CA PHE A 18 -7.83 -10.84 0.68
C PHE A 18 -8.33 -10.14 -0.59
N SER A 19 -7.60 -9.14 -1.10
CA SER A 19 -8.02 -8.40 -2.30
C SER A 19 -7.97 -9.30 -3.52
N VAL A 20 -6.90 -10.08 -3.68
CA VAL A 20 -6.77 -11.08 -4.74
C VAL A 20 -7.87 -12.13 -4.60
N GLY A 21 -8.12 -12.64 -3.39
CA GLY A 21 -9.19 -13.63 -3.15
C GLY A 21 -10.58 -13.12 -3.55
N LEU A 22 -10.96 -11.91 -3.12
CA LEU A 22 -12.24 -11.31 -3.48
C LEU A 22 -12.34 -10.97 -4.97
N LEU A 23 -11.24 -10.59 -5.61
CA LEU A 23 -11.19 -10.39 -7.06
C LEU A 23 -11.53 -11.69 -7.81
N PHE A 24 -10.97 -12.83 -7.40
CA PHE A 24 -11.33 -14.13 -7.99
C PHE A 24 -12.80 -14.47 -7.78
N VAL A 25 -13.34 -14.22 -6.59
CA VAL A 25 -14.78 -14.44 -6.32
C VAL A 25 -15.66 -13.56 -7.23
N LEU A 26 -15.27 -12.30 -7.46
CA LEU A 26 -15.97 -11.40 -8.36
C LEU A 26 -15.95 -11.87 -9.82
N ILE A 27 -14.80 -12.34 -10.31
CA ILE A 27 -14.64 -12.89 -11.66
C ILE A 27 -15.55 -14.12 -11.85
N LEU A 28 -15.67 -14.98 -10.84
CA LEU A 28 -16.41 -16.24 -10.95
C LEU A 28 -17.92 -16.12 -10.69
N LYS A 29 -18.34 -15.32 -9.71
CA LYS A 29 -19.73 -15.30 -9.20
C LYS A 29 -20.41 -13.93 -9.20
N GLY A 30 -19.68 -12.83 -9.43
CA GLY A 30 -20.24 -11.50 -9.70
C GLY A 30 -21.35 -10.99 -8.76
N THR A 31 -21.32 -11.35 -7.48
CA THR A 31 -22.41 -11.04 -6.53
C THR A 31 -22.32 -9.62 -5.98
N LYS A 32 -23.46 -9.00 -5.64
CA LYS A 32 -23.51 -7.65 -5.02
C LYS A 32 -22.75 -7.60 -3.68
N LEU A 33 -22.81 -8.68 -2.90
CA LEU A 33 -22.07 -8.77 -1.63
C LEU A 33 -20.56 -8.77 -1.87
N ALA A 34 -20.06 -9.54 -2.83
CA ALA A 34 -18.64 -9.56 -3.18
C ALA A 34 -18.18 -8.18 -3.68
N GLU A 35 -19.00 -7.45 -4.44
CA GLU A 35 -18.67 -6.09 -4.89
C GLU A 35 -18.53 -5.11 -3.72
N VAL A 36 -19.43 -5.17 -2.73
CA VAL A 36 -19.37 -4.31 -1.53
C VAL A 36 -18.14 -4.63 -0.69
N LEU A 37 -17.90 -5.92 -0.41
CA LEU A 37 -16.74 -6.35 0.37
C LEU A 37 -15.43 -5.98 -0.31
N PHE A 38 -15.34 -6.15 -1.64
CA PHE A 38 -14.15 -5.78 -2.38
C PHE A 38 -13.90 -4.27 -2.33
N LYS A 39 -14.93 -3.43 -2.46
CA LYS A 39 -14.78 -1.96 -2.30
C LYS A 39 -14.27 -1.55 -0.93
N LEU A 40 -14.85 -2.11 0.13
CA LEU A 40 -14.39 -1.83 1.50
C LEU A 40 -12.93 -2.23 1.67
N LEU A 41 -12.56 -3.39 1.15
CA LEU A 41 -11.19 -3.88 1.23
C LEU A 41 -10.21 -3.03 0.42
N LEU A 42 -10.59 -2.54 -0.76
CA LEU A 42 -9.78 -1.58 -1.53
C LEU A 42 -9.58 -0.27 -0.76
N GLY A 43 -10.61 0.21 -0.05
CA GLY A 43 -10.50 1.36 0.85
C GLY A 43 -9.49 1.11 1.97
N LEU A 44 -9.56 -0.04 2.65
CA LEU A 44 -8.59 -0.43 3.68
C LEU A 44 -7.18 -0.57 3.11
N THR A 45 -7.04 -1.16 1.93
CA THR A 45 -5.76 -1.33 1.22
C THR A 45 -5.15 0.03 0.87
N ALA A 46 -5.96 0.99 0.42
CA ALA A 46 -5.52 2.35 0.15
C ALA A 46 -5.07 3.07 1.42
N LEU A 47 -5.84 2.99 2.51
CA LEU A 47 -5.48 3.58 3.80
C LEU A 47 -4.20 2.97 4.38
N SER A 48 -4.07 1.64 4.32
CA SER A 48 -2.84 0.93 4.68
C SER A 48 -1.66 1.38 3.84
N GLY A 49 -1.87 1.61 2.55
CA GLY A 49 -0.85 2.12 1.64
C GLY A 49 -0.37 3.52 1.97
N VAL A 50 -1.30 4.44 2.29
CA VAL A 50 -0.97 5.81 2.70
C VAL A 50 -0.21 5.80 4.02
N TYR A 51 -0.70 5.06 5.02
CA TYR A 51 -0.07 4.99 6.34
C TYR A 51 1.31 4.30 6.27
N GLY A 52 1.42 3.19 5.56
CA GLY A 52 2.70 2.51 5.34
C GLY A 52 3.72 3.39 4.63
N THR A 53 3.28 4.15 3.61
CA THR A 53 4.15 5.13 2.92
C THR A 53 4.70 6.17 3.88
N PHE A 54 3.87 6.71 4.78
CA PHE A 54 4.33 7.65 5.80
C PHE A 54 5.39 7.04 6.71
N LEU A 55 5.16 5.81 7.20
CA LEU A 55 6.13 5.10 8.04
C LEU A 55 7.46 4.86 7.31
N HIS A 56 7.40 4.44 6.04
CA HIS A 56 8.59 4.23 5.21
C HIS A 56 9.38 5.53 4.98
N LEU A 57 8.70 6.64 4.68
CA LEU A 57 9.37 7.93 4.49
C LEU A 57 10.02 8.42 5.78
N ASN A 58 9.35 8.26 6.92
CA ASN A 58 9.91 8.63 8.21
C ASN A 58 11.18 7.83 8.53
N ALA A 59 11.13 6.50 8.36
CA ALA A 59 12.29 5.63 8.58
C ALA A 59 13.44 5.92 7.60
N ASN A 60 13.13 6.14 6.31
CA ASN A 60 14.16 6.52 5.32
C ASN A 60 14.79 7.88 5.66
N TYR A 61 13.99 8.85 6.10
CA TYR A 61 14.49 10.16 6.47
C TYR A 61 15.41 10.10 7.70
N GLU A 62 15.02 9.33 8.73
CA GLU A 62 15.87 9.08 9.91
C GLU A 62 17.20 8.42 9.51
N PHE A 63 17.15 7.41 8.63
CA PHE A 63 18.34 6.73 8.11
C PHE A 63 19.27 7.68 7.33
N GLU A 64 18.72 8.49 6.42
CA GLU A 64 19.50 9.46 5.66
C GLU A 64 20.12 10.53 6.57
N GLN A 65 19.41 10.95 7.62
CA GLN A 65 19.93 11.90 8.60
C GLN A 65 21.13 11.31 9.38
N GLU A 66 21.09 10.03 9.72
CA GLU A 66 22.20 9.32 10.37
C GLU A 66 23.42 9.17 9.44
N MET A 67 23.19 8.87 8.15
CA MET A 67 24.26 8.68 7.17
C MET A 67 24.86 9.99 6.67
N ARG A 68 24.06 11.06 6.60
CA ARG A 68 24.43 12.35 6.01
C ARG A 68 24.07 13.51 6.95
N PRO A 69 24.73 13.62 8.12
CA PRO A 69 24.35 14.58 9.17
C PRO A 69 24.54 16.06 8.78
N THR A 70 25.32 16.34 7.75
CA THR A 70 25.59 17.70 7.25
C THR A 70 24.75 18.09 6.03
N GLU A 71 23.90 17.19 5.52
CA GLU A 71 23.03 17.49 4.38
C GLU A 71 21.85 18.38 4.75
N THR A 72 21.28 19.04 3.75
CA THR A 72 20.10 19.88 3.96
C THR A 72 18.85 19.01 4.16
N THR A 73 17.92 19.47 5.00
CA THR A 73 16.62 18.80 5.22
C THR A 73 15.87 18.50 3.93
N TRP A 74 15.97 19.38 2.92
CA TRP A 74 15.35 19.16 1.62
C TRP A 74 15.99 18.01 0.84
N ASN A 75 17.31 17.93 0.82
CA ASN A 75 18.02 16.81 0.18
C ASN A 75 17.73 15.49 0.88
N LEU A 76 17.72 15.48 2.23
CA LEU A 76 17.35 14.31 3.03
C LEU A 76 15.92 13.85 2.72
N PHE A 77 14.98 14.77 2.56
CA PHE A 77 13.61 14.44 2.17
C PHE A 77 13.54 13.84 0.76
N ILE A 78 14.20 14.45 -0.23
CA ILE A 78 14.22 13.92 -1.60
C ILE A 78 14.86 12.53 -1.63
N GLU A 79 15.97 12.33 -0.93
CA GLU A 79 16.64 11.03 -0.85
C GLU A 79 15.79 9.99 -0.10
N SER A 80 14.98 10.41 0.88
CA SER A 80 14.05 9.52 1.56
C SER A 80 12.93 8.98 0.65
N LEU A 81 12.61 9.69 -0.44
CA LEU A 81 11.66 9.23 -1.46
C LEU A 81 12.24 8.14 -2.36
N SER A 82 13.57 8.18 -2.64
CA SER A 82 14.29 7.17 -3.41
C SER A 82 14.69 5.96 -2.57
N GLY A 83 15.10 6.19 -1.31
CA GLY A 83 15.27 5.21 -0.23
C GLY A 83 16.31 4.10 -0.47
N ALA A 84 17.25 3.92 0.47
CA ALA A 84 18.22 2.82 0.46
C ALA A 84 17.67 1.47 0.98
N LEU A 85 16.52 1.46 1.66
CA LEU A 85 15.89 0.27 2.23
C LEU A 85 14.88 -0.37 1.25
N PRO A 86 15.01 -1.66 0.88
CA PRO A 86 13.99 -2.35 0.08
C PRO A 86 12.74 -2.61 0.96
N ALA A 87 11.50 -2.69 0.46
CA ALA A 87 11.07 -3.86 -0.32
C ALA A 87 9.81 -3.71 -1.21
N LEU A 88 9.01 -2.65 -1.12
CA LEU A 88 7.94 -2.35 -2.09
C LEU A 88 7.74 -0.85 -2.09
N ALA A 89 7.96 -0.20 -3.24
CA ALA A 89 7.99 1.26 -3.36
C ALA A 89 6.86 1.95 -2.57
N PRO A 90 7.15 3.11 -1.93
CA PRO A 90 6.11 3.92 -1.33
C PRO A 90 4.94 4.10 -2.33
N CYS A 91 3.71 4.05 -1.82
CA CYS A 91 2.47 4.08 -2.60
C CYS A 91 2.09 2.80 -3.37
N SER A 92 2.86 1.70 -3.35
CA SER A 92 2.52 0.48 -4.12
C SER A 92 1.12 -0.06 -3.79
N MET A 93 0.75 -0.11 -2.52
CA MET A 93 -0.59 -0.53 -2.10
C MET A 93 -1.70 0.41 -2.58
N LEU A 94 -1.44 1.71 -2.61
CA LEU A 94 -2.40 2.70 -3.11
C LEU A 94 -2.64 2.48 -4.60
N VAL A 95 -1.58 2.24 -5.37
CA VAL A 95 -1.68 1.89 -6.81
C VAL A 95 -2.50 0.61 -6.99
N LEU A 96 -2.23 -0.45 -6.21
CA LEU A 96 -3.00 -1.70 -6.27
C LEU A 96 -4.49 -1.48 -5.94
N ALA A 97 -4.80 -0.66 -4.94
CA ALA A 97 -6.17 -0.32 -4.59
C ALA A 97 -6.89 0.43 -5.74
N LEU A 98 -6.20 1.38 -6.38
CA LEU A 98 -6.73 2.13 -7.52
C LEU A 98 -6.95 1.24 -8.75
N LEU A 99 -6.06 0.28 -9.01
CA LEU A 99 -6.22 -0.70 -10.07
C LEU A 99 -7.45 -1.59 -9.83
N GLY A 100 -7.60 -2.12 -8.61
CA GLY A 100 -8.78 -2.90 -8.23
C GLY A 100 -10.08 -2.10 -8.35
N TYR A 101 -10.06 -0.82 -7.97
CA TYR A 101 -11.22 0.05 -8.13
C TYR A 101 -11.54 0.34 -9.60
N SER A 102 -10.53 0.56 -10.43
CA SER A 102 -10.68 0.73 -11.88
C SER A 102 -11.33 -0.50 -12.51
N TYR A 103 -10.94 -1.70 -12.08
CA TYR A 103 -11.58 -2.94 -12.54
C TYR A 103 -13.08 -3.01 -12.18
N LEU A 104 -13.46 -2.59 -10.97
CA LEU A 104 -14.87 -2.49 -10.59
C LEU A 104 -15.67 -1.53 -11.47
N LEU A 105 -15.08 -0.41 -11.87
CA LEU A 105 -15.73 0.55 -12.78
C LEU A 105 -15.97 -0.10 -14.16
N LEU A 106 -14.97 -0.83 -14.68
CA LEU A 106 -15.09 -1.55 -15.95
C LEU A 106 -16.16 -2.65 -15.89
N LEU A 107 -16.26 -3.39 -14.79
CA LEU A 107 -17.32 -4.39 -14.61
C LEU A 107 -18.72 -3.78 -14.61
N LYS A 108 -18.88 -2.59 -14.02
CA LYS A 108 -20.17 -1.89 -14.01
C LYS A 108 -20.59 -1.39 -15.40
N GLN A 109 -19.65 -1.00 -16.25
CA GLN A 109 -19.96 -0.55 -17.62
C GLN A 109 -20.42 -1.67 -18.56
N LYS A 110 -20.08 -2.93 -18.25
CA LYS A 110 -20.47 -4.11 -19.04
C LYS A 110 -21.84 -4.68 -18.68
N LYS A 111 -22.43 -4.26 -17.55
CA LYS A 111 -23.76 -4.69 -17.09
C LYS A 111 -24.81 -3.68 -17.53
#